data_AF-A0A7X5DYY9-F1
#
_entry.id   AF-A0A7X5DYY9-F1
#
_cell.length_a   1.000
_cell.length_b   1.000
_cell.length_c   1.000
_cell.angle_alpha   90.00
_cell.angle_beta   90.00
_cell.angle_gamma   90.00
#
_symmetry.space_group_name_H-M   'P 1'
#
loop_
_entity.id
_entity.type
_entity.pdbx_description
1 polymer ?
#
loop_
_entity_poly.entity_id
_entity_poly.type
_entity_poly.pdbx_seq_one_letter_code
_entity_poly.pdbx_strand_id
1 'polypeptide(L)'
;MTKEAFEGKLNALVPQPDPEITAALFAFGQELGQEEAYDGVRELLNSMSFVSRHFSAVTTQSVYEIIQHGSAALPGEMVAAAVYLENGNTLQDVAEMADLGMLMCFHCPRDMEELSPLALCVVTEGGHSRCFHTLHFGAFDPDTALRSARQYAHDRQISVTDALLSLTTDMVLDANGGAKKILVGGDPDMTQALSAVFSRCPAAAARLTFDADRSQTAVEYNPLWLELRQKQGPAQSGMQLTV
;
A
#
# COMPACT_ATOMS: atom_id res chain seq x y z
N MET A 1 -7.29 8.18 -22.09
CA MET A 1 -5.94 8.75 -22.36
C MET A 1 -5.51 8.32 -23.77
N THR A 2 -4.73 9.11 -24.53
CA THR A 2 -4.18 8.64 -25.82
C THR A 2 -2.98 7.72 -25.58
N LYS A 3 -2.66 6.88 -26.58
CA LYS A 3 -1.51 5.98 -26.52
C LYS A 3 -0.20 6.75 -26.34
N GLU A 4 0.02 7.78 -27.13
CA GLU A 4 1.26 8.58 -27.10
C GLU A 4 1.45 9.28 -25.75
N ALA A 5 0.34 9.73 -25.14
CA ALA A 5 0.38 10.35 -23.82
C ALA A 5 0.70 9.33 -22.72
N PHE A 6 0.16 8.11 -22.82
CA PHE A 6 0.48 7.03 -21.89
C PHE A 6 1.94 6.60 -22.02
N GLU A 7 2.39 6.26 -23.23
CA GLU A 7 3.77 5.83 -23.50
C GLU A 7 4.78 6.89 -23.06
N GLY A 8 4.56 8.16 -23.41
CA GLY A 8 5.44 9.25 -23.03
C GLY A 8 5.55 9.42 -21.50
N LYS A 9 4.44 9.23 -20.77
CA LYS A 9 4.47 9.29 -19.30
C LYS A 9 5.10 8.05 -18.68
N LEU A 10 4.75 6.85 -19.14
CA LEU A 10 5.29 5.59 -18.61
C LEU A 10 6.81 5.50 -18.82
N ASN A 11 7.29 5.87 -20.01
CA ASN A 11 8.71 5.88 -20.34
C ASN A 11 9.53 6.84 -19.47
N ALA A 12 8.90 7.88 -18.92
CA ALA A 12 9.55 8.81 -18.00
C ALA A 12 9.66 8.25 -16.57
N LEU A 13 8.86 7.25 -16.21
CA LEU A 13 8.83 6.62 -14.89
C LEU A 13 9.76 5.40 -14.79
N VAL A 14 9.98 4.72 -15.91
CA VAL A 14 10.70 3.44 -15.97
C VAL A 14 12.18 3.67 -16.32
N PRO A 15 13.14 3.02 -15.63
CA PRO A 15 14.57 3.22 -15.91
C PRO A 15 15.03 2.80 -17.30
N GLN A 16 14.54 1.65 -17.80
CA GLN A 16 14.88 1.09 -19.10
C GLN A 16 13.58 0.72 -19.84
N PRO A 17 12.88 1.71 -20.41
CA PRO A 17 11.63 1.45 -21.10
C PRO A 17 11.88 0.64 -22.37
N ASP A 18 10.94 -0.26 -22.65
CA ASP A 18 10.91 -1.11 -23.83
C ASP A 18 9.61 -0.86 -24.63
N PRO A 19 9.68 -0.55 -25.94
CA PRO A 19 8.49 -0.23 -26.72
C PRO A 19 7.44 -1.35 -26.76
N GLU A 20 7.85 -2.62 -26.74
CA GLU A 20 6.92 -3.75 -26.81
C GLU A 20 6.18 -3.92 -25.48
N ILE A 21 6.91 -3.87 -24.36
CA ILE A 21 6.30 -3.92 -23.02
C ILE A 21 5.37 -2.71 -22.80
N THR A 22 5.80 -1.52 -23.19
CA THR A 22 4.99 -0.29 -23.06
C THR A 22 3.68 -0.42 -23.85
N ALA A 23 3.76 -0.91 -25.08
CA ALA A 23 2.58 -1.15 -25.91
C ALA A 23 1.67 -2.23 -25.34
N ALA A 24 2.23 -3.30 -24.77
CA ALA A 24 1.49 -4.37 -24.12
C ALA A 24 0.74 -3.87 -22.87
N LEU A 25 1.39 -3.07 -22.02
CA LEU A 25 0.75 -2.44 -20.86
C LEU A 25 -0.37 -1.48 -21.26
N PHE A 26 -0.20 -0.74 -22.36
CA PHE A 26 -1.28 0.10 -22.88
C PHE A 26 -2.49 -0.73 -23.32
N ALA A 27 -2.27 -1.80 -24.09
CA ALA A 27 -3.33 -2.70 -24.54
C ALA A 27 -4.05 -3.36 -23.35
N PHE A 28 -3.28 -3.86 -22.38
CA PHE A 28 -3.81 -4.41 -21.14
C PHE A 28 -4.67 -3.41 -20.37
N GLY A 29 -4.21 -2.16 -20.22
CA GLY A 29 -4.99 -1.10 -19.60
C GLY A 29 -6.28 -0.77 -20.35
N GLN A 30 -6.29 -0.88 -21.69
CA GLN A 30 -7.51 -0.71 -22.48
C GLN A 30 -8.50 -1.87 -22.27
N GLU A 31 -8.01 -3.10 -22.14
CA GLU A 31 -8.83 -4.28 -21.85
C GLU A 31 -9.48 -4.17 -20.47
N LEU A 32 -8.71 -3.79 -19.44
CA LEU A 32 -9.24 -3.53 -18.09
C LEU A 32 -10.32 -2.44 -18.07
N GLY A 33 -10.17 -1.40 -18.91
CA GLY A 33 -11.13 -0.30 -19.02
C GLY A 33 -12.40 -0.62 -19.81
N GLN A 34 -12.58 -1.85 -20.32
CA GLN A 34 -13.83 -2.26 -20.98
C GLN A 34 -14.95 -2.54 -19.98
N GLU A 35 -14.62 -2.75 -18.71
CA GLU A 35 -15.59 -2.78 -17.62
C GLU A 35 -15.94 -1.35 -17.20
N GLU A 36 -17.23 -0.97 -17.25
CA GLU A 36 -17.75 0.41 -17.15
C GLU A 36 -17.35 1.21 -15.89
N ALA A 37 -16.62 0.62 -14.95
CA ALA A 37 -16.23 1.20 -13.67
C ALA A 37 -14.78 1.69 -13.59
N TYR A 38 -13.90 1.40 -14.56
CA TYR A 38 -12.45 1.60 -14.40
C TYR A 38 -11.80 2.36 -15.57
N ASP A 39 -10.82 3.22 -15.27
CA ASP A 39 -9.91 3.79 -16.28
C ASP A 39 -8.58 3.03 -16.18
N GLY A 40 -8.56 1.79 -16.67
CA GLY A 40 -7.43 0.86 -16.49
C GLY A 40 -6.09 1.42 -16.96
N VAL A 41 -6.08 2.19 -18.07
CA VAL A 41 -4.87 2.87 -18.57
C VAL A 41 -4.36 3.90 -17.56
N ARG A 42 -5.26 4.70 -16.96
CA ARG A 42 -4.88 5.69 -15.95
C ARG A 42 -4.47 5.04 -14.65
N GLU A 43 -5.15 3.98 -14.23
CA GLU A 43 -4.83 3.24 -13.00
C GLU A 43 -3.45 2.57 -13.09
N LEU A 44 -3.11 1.92 -14.21
CA LEU A 44 -1.76 1.40 -14.45
C LEU A 44 -0.70 2.50 -14.33
N LEU A 45 -0.98 3.68 -14.91
CA LEU A 45 -0.04 4.79 -14.85
C LEU A 45 0.11 5.35 -13.43
N ASN A 46 -0.99 5.46 -12.67
CA ASN A 46 -0.95 5.87 -11.27
C ASN A 46 -0.14 4.88 -10.44
N SER A 47 -0.38 3.57 -10.61
CA SER A 47 0.34 2.50 -9.92
C SER A 47 1.83 2.51 -10.27
N MET A 48 2.20 2.64 -11.54
CA MET A 48 3.60 2.75 -11.96
C MET A 48 4.27 4.01 -11.42
N SER A 49 3.55 5.14 -11.40
CA SER A 49 4.08 6.39 -10.84
C SER A 49 4.33 6.24 -9.34
N PHE A 50 3.40 5.64 -8.61
CA PHE A 50 3.58 5.31 -7.20
C PHE A 50 4.80 4.42 -6.99
N VAL A 51 4.95 3.32 -7.76
CA VAL A 51 6.08 2.42 -7.64
C VAL A 51 7.41 3.16 -7.89
N SER A 52 7.49 3.94 -8.96
CA SER A 52 8.71 4.69 -9.32
C SER A 52 9.16 5.71 -8.26
N ARG A 53 8.21 6.28 -7.51
CA ARG A 53 8.48 7.26 -6.45
C ARG A 53 8.84 6.59 -5.13
N HIS A 54 8.30 5.39 -4.89
CA HIS A 54 8.33 4.78 -3.57
C HIS A 54 9.29 3.60 -3.41
N PHE A 55 9.81 3.06 -4.51
CA PHE A 55 10.67 1.89 -4.52
C PHE A 55 11.96 2.15 -5.30
N SER A 56 12.88 1.18 -5.28
CA SER A 56 14.12 1.29 -6.04
C SER A 56 13.87 1.29 -7.56
N ALA A 57 14.83 1.81 -8.32
CA ALA A 57 14.80 1.73 -9.78
C ALA A 57 14.75 0.28 -10.27
N VAL A 58 15.45 -0.64 -9.60
CA VAL A 58 15.43 -2.07 -9.92
C VAL A 58 14.01 -2.64 -9.77
N THR A 59 13.37 -2.40 -8.62
CA THR A 59 11.98 -2.82 -8.38
C THR A 59 11.02 -2.21 -9.39
N THR A 60 11.19 -0.93 -9.72
CA THR A 60 10.35 -0.24 -10.71
C THR A 60 10.45 -0.90 -12.08
N GLN A 61 11.67 -1.22 -12.52
CA GLN A 61 11.91 -1.95 -13.76
C GLN A 61 11.26 -3.34 -13.71
N SER A 62 11.45 -4.07 -12.61
CA SER A 62 10.89 -5.41 -12.46
C SER A 62 9.35 -5.40 -12.48
N VAL A 63 8.68 -4.49 -11.78
CA VAL A 63 7.21 -4.38 -11.85
C VAL A 63 6.73 -4.12 -13.28
N TYR A 64 7.42 -3.24 -14.00
CA TYR A 64 7.13 -2.93 -15.41
C TYR A 64 7.28 -4.16 -16.32
N GLU A 65 8.24 -5.04 -16.04
CA GLU A 65 8.53 -6.24 -16.83
C GLU A 65 7.64 -7.45 -16.49
N ILE A 66 6.82 -7.42 -15.43
CA ILE A 66 5.97 -8.56 -15.01
C ILE A 66 5.15 -9.12 -16.17
N ILE A 67 4.57 -8.25 -17.00
CA ILE A 67 3.73 -8.63 -18.16
C ILE A 67 4.43 -9.58 -19.15
N GLN A 68 5.77 -9.62 -19.17
CA GLN A 68 6.54 -10.54 -20.02
C GLN A 68 6.43 -12.01 -19.59
N HIS A 69 5.98 -12.27 -18.36
CA HIS A 69 5.89 -13.61 -17.77
C HIS A 69 4.53 -14.29 -17.98
N GLY A 70 3.73 -13.79 -18.93
CA GLY A 70 2.43 -14.39 -19.30
C GLY A 70 1.23 -13.89 -18.49
N SER A 71 1.49 -13.16 -17.40
CA SER A 71 0.48 -12.50 -16.57
C SER A 71 0.94 -11.07 -16.28
N ALA A 72 0.02 -10.10 -16.34
CA ALA A 72 0.28 -8.71 -15.94
C ALA A 72 -0.26 -8.48 -14.53
N ALA A 73 0.48 -7.77 -13.68
CA ALA A 73 -0.05 -7.33 -12.40
C ALA A 73 -1.15 -6.29 -12.64
N LEU A 74 -2.32 -6.50 -12.04
CA LEU A 74 -3.41 -5.52 -12.05
C LEU A 74 -2.98 -4.25 -11.31
N PRO A 75 -3.55 -3.07 -11.61
CA PRO A 75 -3.20 -1.83 -10.92
C PRO A 75 -3.19 -1.92 -9.38
N GLY A 76 -4.16 -2.64 -8.79
CA GLY A 76 -4.25 -2.88 -7.35
C GLY A 76 -3.25 -3.89 -6.78
N GLU A 77 -2.56 -4.64 -7.64
CA GLU A 77 -1.54 -5.64 -7.29
C GLU A 77 -0.12 -5.08 -7.43
N MET A 78 0.10 -4.08 -8.29
CA MET A 78 1.44 -3.57 -8.61
C MET A 78 2.22 -3.08 -7.38
N VAL A 79 1.53 -2.48 -6.40
CA VAL A 79 2.17 -2.02 -5.16
C VAL A 79 2.57 -3.22 -4.29
N ALA A 80 1.75 -4.26 -4.19
CA ALA A 80 2.10 -5.49 -3.48
C ALA A 80 3.26 -6.23 -4.18
N ALA A 81 3.23 -6.31 -5.51
CA ALA A 81 4.31 -6.85 -6.32
C ALA A 81 5.64 -6.12 -6.03
N ALA A 82 5.60 -4.77 -5.99
CA ALA A 82 6.76 -3.96 -5.67
C ALA A 82 7.33 -4.24 -4.27
N VAL A 83 6.48 -4.47 -3.27
CA VAL A 83 6.94 -4.84 -1.91
C VAL A 83 7.68 -6.17 -1.93
N TYR A 84 7.16 -7.20 -2.59
CA TYR A 84 7.83 -8.50 -2.67
C TYR A 84 9.13 -8.44 -3.47
N LEU A 85 9.15 -7.76 -4.62
CA LEU A 85 10.36 -7.55 -5.42
C LEU A 85 11.44 -6.78 -4.64
N GLU A 86 11.05 -5.70 -3.98
CA GLU A 86 11.97 -4.92 -3.13
C GLU A 86 12.46 -5.77 -1.95
N ASN A 87 11.67 -6.74 -1.48
CA ASN A 87 12.06 -7.72 -0.47
C ASN A 87 12.96 -8.85 -0.98
N GLY A 88 13.22 -8.90 -2.29
CA GLY A 88 14.16 -9.84 -2.91
C GLY A 88 13.50 -11.08 -3.54
N ASN A 89 12.17 -11.14 -3.64
CA ASN A 89 11.50 -12.13 -4.49
C ASN A 89 11.89 -11.91 -5.95
N THR A 90 11.95 -12.99 -6.73
CA THR A 90 12.28 -12.89 -8.15
C THR A 90 11.07 -12.40 -8.95
N LEU A 91 11.34 -11.89 -10.15
CA LEU A 91 10.28 -11.49 -11.09
C LEU A 91 9.32 -12.65 -11.41
N GLN A 92 9.87 -13.87 -11.56
CA GLN A 92 9.08 -15.06 -11.82
C GLN A 92 8.17 -15.42 -10.63
N ASP A 93 8.69 -15.36 -9.40
CA ASP A 93 7.90 -15.64 -8.21
C ASP A 93 6.71 -14.69 -8.14
N VAL A 94 6.95 -13.39 -8.32
CA VAL A 94 5.91 -12.35 -8.19
C VAL A 94 4.89 -12.42 -9.34
N ALA A 95 5.31 -12.78 -10.55
CA ALA A 95 4.38 -13.05 -11.64
C ALA A 95 3.45 -14.24 -11.32
N GLU A 96 3.97 -15.32 -10.72
CA GLU A 96 3.15 -16.44 -10.25
C GLU A 96 2.21 -16.02 -9.10
N MET A 97 2.65 -15.14 -8.20
CA MET A 97 1.76 -14.60 -7.16
C MET A 97 0.59 -13.80 -7.73
N ALA A 98 0.83 -13.01 -8.77
CA ALA A 98 -0.21 -12.27 -9.47
C ALA A 98 -1.20 -13.22 -10.15
N ASP A 99 -0.70 -14.25 -10.86
CA ASP A 99 -1.54 -15.26 -11.54
C ASP A 99 -2.44 -16.04 -10.56
N LEU A 100 -1.93 -16.31 -9.36
CA LEU A 100 -2.67 -16.97 -8.28
C LEU A 100 -3.59 -16.01 -7.50
N GLY A 101 -3.64 -14.72 -7.86
CA GLY A 101 -4.46 -13.70 -7.20
C GLY A 101 -4.02 -13.36 -5.77
N MET A 102 -2.79 -13.71 -5.38
CA MET A 102 -2.28 -13.50 -4.02
C MET A 102 -1.94 -12.03 -3.72
N LEU A 103 -1.85 -11.18 -4.76
CA LEU A 103 -1.53 -9.76 -4.64
C LEU A 103 -2.78 -8.86 -4.62
N MET A 104 -3.98 -9.44 -4.78
CA MET A 104 -5.22 -8.68 -4.86
C MET A 104 -5.57 -7.97 -3.55
N CYS A 105 -6.44 -6.96 -3.65
CA CYS A 105 -7.00 -6.23 -2.51
C CYS A 105 -5.94 -5.49 -1.64
N PHE A 106 -4.78 -5.15 -2.21
CA PHE A 106 -3.75 -4.40 -1.51
C PHE A 106 -3.98 -2.88 -1.62
N HIS A 107 -3.27 -2.17 -2.50
CA HIS A 107 -3.41 -0.72 -2.62
C HIS A 107 -3.35 -0.29 -4.09
N CYS A 108 -4.41 0.40 -4.53
CA CYS A 108 -4.48 1.03 -5.85
C CYS A 108 -4.37 2.56 -5.67
N PRO A 109 -3.27 3.19 -6.13
CA PRO A 109 -3.07 4.63 -6.03
C PRO A 109 -4.11 5.43 -6.81
N ARG A 110 -4.64 6.49 -6.18
CA ARG A 110 -5.67 7.39 -6.72
C ARG A 110 -5.16 8.30 -7.82
N ASP A 111 -3.90 8.73 -7.71
CA ASP A 111 -3.25 9.62 -8.66
C ASP A 111 -1.72 9.42 -8.68
N MET A 112 -1.06 10.04 -9.65
CA MET A 112 0.40 9.92 -9.86
C MET A 112 1.23 10.58 -8.74
N GLU A 113 0.63 11.46 -7.95
CA GLU A 113 1.33 12.22 -6.91
C GLU A 113 1.10 11.67 -5.49
N GLU A 114 0.24 10.66 -5.33
CA GLU A 114 -0.12 10.08 -4.04
C GLU A 114 1.12 9.68 -3.23
N LEU A 115 1.16 10.12 -1.97
CA LEU A 115 2.09 9.61 -0.97
C LEU A 115 1.59 8.29 -0.42
N SER A 116 2.51 7.38 -0.11
CA SER A 116 2.14 6.09 0.45
C SER A 116 1.29 6.21 1.73
N PRO A 117 0.11 5.55 1.78
CA PRO A 117 -0.69 5.36 3.00
C PRO A 117 -0.38 4.03 3.71
N LEU A 118 0.67 3.31 3.29
CA LEU A 118 1.02 2.04 3.91
C LEU A 118 1.75 2.30 5.23
N ALA A 119 1.43 1.55 6.28
CA ALA A 119 2.21 1.60 7.53
C ALA A 119 2.21 0.25 8.25
N LEU A 120 3.28 -0.02 8.99
CA LEU A 120 3.37 -1.15 9.90
C LEU A 120 2.60 -0.82 11.18
N CYS A 121 1.99 -1.81 11.80
CA CYS A 121 1.22 -1.65 13.03
C CYS A 121 1.63 -2.72 14.04
N VAL A 122 2.23 -2.32 15.16
CA VAL A 122 2.59 -3.20 16.26
C VAL A 122 1.55 -3.04 17.36
N VAL A 123 0.81 -4.11 17.67
CA VAL A 123 -0.17 -4.13 18.76
C VAL A 123 0.41 -4.93 19.92
N THR A 124 0.52 -4.32 21.09
CA THR A 124 0.95 -4.97 22.32
C THR A 124 -0.23 -5.13 23.27
N GLU A 125 -0.53 -6.37 23.63
CA GLU A 125 -1.64 -6.72 24.53
C GLU A 125 -1.24 -7.94 25.37
N GLY A 126 -1.44 -7.85 26.69
CA GLY A 126 -1.07 -8.89 27.64
C GLY A 126 0.42 -9.21 27.62
N GLY A 127 1.28 -8.21 27.40
CA GLY A 127 2.73 -8.37 27.27
C GLY A 127 3.21 -9.01 25.96
N HIS A 128 2.31 -9.28 25.01
CA HIS A 128 2.66 -9.86 23.71
C HIS A 128 2.48 -8.85 22.58
N SER A 129 3.52 -8.64 21.78
CA SER A 129 3.47 -7.78 20.60
C SER A 129 3.22 -8.60 19.33
N ARG A 130 2.29 -8.15 18.49
CA ARG A 130 2.01 -8.70 17.16
C ARG A 130 2.13 -7.61 16.11
N CYS A 131 2.65 -7.97 14.94
CA CYS A 131 2.78 -7.05 13.81
C CYS A 131 1.66 -7.28 12.80
N PHE A 132 1.15 -6.18 12.28
CA PHE A 132 0.15 -6.08 11.22
C PHE A 132 0.57 -4.95 10.28
N HIS A 133 -0.22 -4.69 9.25
CA HIS A 133 -0.08 -3.48 8.44
C HIS A 133 -1.43 -2.80 8.24
N THR A 134 -1.36 -1.54 7.82
CA THR A 134 -2.50 -0.74 7.37
C THR A 134 -2.23 -0.22 5.98
N LEU A 135 -3.32 -0.04 5.23
CA LEU A 135 -3.35 0.59 3.91
C LEU A 135 -3.90 2.03 3.98
N HIS A 136 -4.17 2.51 5.20
CA HIS A 136 -4.98 3.71 5.48
C HIS A 136 -4.27 4.69 6.43
N PHE A 137 -2.94 4.68 6.45
CA PHE A 137 -2.20 5.65 7.24
C PHE A 137 -2.57 7.09 6.83
N GLY A 138 -2.88 7.92 7.82
CA GLY A 138 -3.38 9.29 7.62
C GLY A 138 -4.90 9.39 7.45
N ALA A 139 -5.63 8.28 7.28
CA ALA A 139 -7.10 8.29 7.22
C ALA A 139 -7.78 8.13 8.58
N PHE A 140 -7.02 7.81 9.64
CA PHE A 140 -7.52 7.68 11.00
C PHE A 140 -6.47 8.17 12.02
N ASP A 141 -6.95 8.55 13.21
CA ASP A 141 -6.13 8.94 14.36
C ASP A 141 -5.82 7.71 15.24
N PRO A 142 -4.54 7.34 15.46
CA PRO A 142 -4.18 6.16 16.24
C PRO A 142 -4.72 6.17 17.68
N ASP A 143 -4.66 7.31 18.37
CA ASP A 143 -5.15 7.41 19.75
C ASP A 143 -6.66 7.19 19.83
N THR A 144 -7.41 7.72 18.86
CA THR A 144 -8.85 7.48 18.74
C THR A 144 -9.16 6.04 18.37
N ALA A 145 -8.41 5.44 17.44
CA ALA A 145 -8.55 4.02 17.12
C ALA A 145 -8.32 3.12 18.34
N LEU A 146 -7.27 3.36 19.13
CA LEU A 146 -7.01 2.58 20.35
C LEU A 146 -8.12 2.77 21.39
N ARG A 147 -8.57 4.01 21.60
CA ARG A 147 -9.65 4.32 22.54
C ARG A 147 -10.95 3.60 22.16
N SER A 148 -11.34 3.67 20.89
CA SER A 148 -12.52 2.99 20.36
C SER A 148 -12.38 1.47 20.48
N ALA A 149 -11.23 0.91 20.09
CA ALA A 149 -11.00 -0.54 20.19
C ALA A 149 -11.07 -1.04 21.64
N ARG A 150 -10.54 -0.29 22.62
CA ARG A 150 -10.66 -0.63 24.04
C ARG A 150 -12.09 -0.59 24.54
N GLN A 151 -12.85 0.43 24.15
CA GLN A 151 -14.28 0.52 24.49
C GLN A 151 -15.04 -0.67 23.92
N TYR A 152 -14.83 -0.99 22.65
CA TYR A 152 -15.44 -2.14 22.02
C TYR A 152 -15.03 -3.49 22.61
N ALA A 153 -13.74 -3.65 22.93
CA ALA A 153 -13.21 -4.84 23.60
C ALA A 153 -13.93 -5.08 24.93
N HIS A 154 -14.11 -4.03 25.73
CA HIS A 154 -14.89 -4.08 26.96
C HIS A 154 -16.36 -4.45 26.69
N ASP A 155 -17.04 -3.74 25.78
CA ASP A 155 -18.48 -3.90 25.58
C ASP A 155 -18.86 -5.23 24.91
N ARG A 156 -17.98 -5.75 24.06
CA ARG A 156 -18.17 -7.01 23.32
C ARG A 156 -17.46 -8.21 23.96
N GLN A 157 -16.69 -7.99 25.03
CA GLN A 157 -15.88 -9.03 25.70
C GLN A 157 -14.93 -9.76 24.73
N ILE A 158 -14.25 -8.99 23.88
CA ILE A 158 -13.21 -9.46 22.95
C ILE A 158 -11.86 -8.82 23.29
N SER A 159 -10.78 -9.27 22.67
CA SER A 159 -9.47 -8.62 22.84
C SER A 159 -9.43 -7.24 22.15
N VAL A 160 -8.57 -6.35 22.63
CA VAL A 160 -8.31 -5.05 21.98
C VAL A 160 -7.73 -5.28 20.59
N THR A 161 -6.89 -6.31 20.43
CA THR A 161 -6.38 -6.67 19.10
C THR A 161 -7.49 -7.08 18.14
N ASP A 162 -8.44 -7.91 18.56
CA ASP A 162 -9.57 -8.33 17.70
C ASP A 162 -10.49 -7.15 17.36
N ALA A 163 -10.66 -6.22 18.31
CA ALA A 163 -11.39 -4.98 18.08
C ALA A 163 -10.68 -4.08 17.05
N LEU A 164 -9.36 -3.88 17.16
CA LEU A 164 -8.56 -3.14 16.17
C LEU A 164 -8.61 -3.80 14.79
N LEU A 165 -8.51 -5.13 14.74
CA LEU A 165 -8.62 -5.90 13.50
C LEU A 165 -10.00 -5.81 12.86
N SER A 166 -11.04 -5.45 13.62
CA SER A 166 -12.42 -5.32 13.15
C SER A 166 -12.86 -3.86 12.98
N LEU A 167 -12.00 -2.90 13.32
CA LEU A 167 -12.32 -1.48 13.24
C LEU A 167 -12.15 -0.98 11.80
N THR A 168 -13.09 -0.20 11.30
CA THR A 168 -13.01 0.48 10.00
C THR A 168 -12.51 1.91 10.17
N THR A 169 -12.16 2.60 9.07
CA THR A 169 -11.60 3.96 9.11
C THR A 169 -12.54 5.02 9.72
N ASP A 170 -13.84 4.75 9.77
CA ASP A 170 -14.87 5.54 10.47
C ASP A 170 -15.01 5.19 11.97
N MET A 171 -14.10 4.37 12.51
CA MET A 171 -14.05 3.91 13.89
C MET A 171 -15.25 3.04 14.31
N VAL A 172 -15.89 2.37 13.35
CA VAL A 172 -17.00 1.44 13.59
C VAL A 172 -16.48 0.00 13.58
N LEU A 173 -17.05 -0.88 14.42
CA LEU A 173 -16.78 -2.31 14.31
C LEU A 173 -17.54 -2.91 13.12
N ASP A 174 -16.78 -3.45 12.17
CA ASP A 174 -17.30 -4.27 11.09
C ASP A 174 -16.33 -5.42 10.79
N ALA A 175 -16.69 -6.63 11.23
CA ALA A 175 -15.91 -7.83 10.94
C ALA A 175 -15.79 -8.10 9.43
N ASN A 176 -16.79 -7.66 8.66
CA ASN A 176 -16.87 -7.80 7.20
C ASN A 176 -16.50 -6.50 6.47
N GLY A 177 -15.86 -5.54 7.16
CA GLY A 177 -15.53 -4.22 6.61
C GLY A 177 -14.59 -4.23 5.40
N GLY A 178 -14.03 -5.41 5.05
CA GLY A 178 -13.23 -5.63 3.85
C GLY A 178 -12.07 -4.62 3.76
N ALA A 179 -11.99 -3.92 2.63
CA ALA A 179 -10.95 -2.92 2.38
C ALA A 179 -11.01 -1.70 3.31
N LYS A 180 -12.08 -1.48 4.08
CA LYS A 180 -12.20 -0.33 5.01
C LYS A 180 -11.56 -0.57 6.37
N LYS A 181 -11.14 -1.80 6.66
CA LYS A 181 -10.55 -2.16 7.95
C LYS A 181 -9.23 -1.42 8.15
N ILE A 182 -8.99 -0.89 9.35
CA ILE A 182 -7.78 -0.11 9.62
C ILE A 182 -6.53 -1.00 9.73
N LEU A 183 -6.68 -2.28 10.09
CA LEU A 183 -5.59 -3.26 10.15
C LEU A 183 -5.89 -4.45 9.24
N VAL A 184 -4.84 -4.93 8.57
CA VAL A 184 -4.84 -6.18 7.80
C VAL A 184 -4.07 -7.22 8.60
N GLY A 185 -4.76 -8.30 9.00
CA GLY A 185 -4.17 -9.42 9.74
C GLY A 185 -4.18 -10.75 9.01
N GLY A 186 -4.76 -10.82 7.81
CA GLY A 186 -4.85 -12.04 7.01
C GLY A 186 -3.61 -12.34 6.15
N ASP A 187 -2.61 -11.45 6.16
CA ASP A 187 -1.44 -11.55 5.29
C ASP A 187 -0.14 -11.28 6.07
N PRO A 188 0.39 -12.30 6.77
CA PRO A 188 1.61 -12.18 7.54
C PRO A 188 2.85 -12.03 6.66
N ASP A 189 2.87 -12.62 5.46
CA ASP A 189 4.01 -12.58 4.55
C ASP A 189 4.22 -11.16 4.00
N MET A 190 3.14 -10.49 3.59
CA MET A 190 3.19 -9.07 3.20
C MET A 190 3.60 -8.19 4.38
N THR A 191 3.10 -8.46 5.58
CA THR A 191 3.48 -7.72 6.79
C THR A 191 4.99 -7.86 7.07
N GLN A 192 5.53 -9.06 6.89
CA GLN A 192 6.95 -9.32 7.02
C GLN A 192 7.77 -8.62 5.93
N ALA A 193 7.32 -8.67 4.68
CA ALA A 193 7.98 -8.00 3.56
C ALA A 193 8.01 -6.48 3.75
N LEU A 194 6.89 -5.86 4.14
CA LEU A 194 6.81 -4.44 4.50
C LEU A 194 7.78 -4.08 5.64
N SER A 195 7.87 -4.95 6.66
CA SER A 195 8.79 -4.76 7.78
C SER A 195 10.24 -4.78 7.34
N ALA A 196 10.60 -5.72 6.47
CA ALA A 196 11.96 -5.87 5.95
C ALA A 196 12.39 -4.73 5.02
N VAL A 197 11.45 -4.13 4.27
CA VAL A 197 11.75 -3.03 3.33
C VAL A 197 11.66 -1.65 3.98
N PHE A 198 11.12 -1.53 5.20
CA PHE A 198 10.78 -0.26 5.86
C PHE A 198 11.91 0.78 5.85
N SER A 199 13.16 0.36 6.11
CA SER A 199 14.30 1.28 6.15
C SER A 199 14.98 1.49 4.79
N ARG A 200 14.59 0.76 3.75
CA ARG A 200 15.24 0.76 2.43
C ARG A 200 14.53 1.63 1.41
N CYS A 201 13.21 1.79 1.55
CA CYS A 201 12.41 2.58 0.63
C CYS A 201 11.29 3.34 1.37
N PRO A 202 10.75 4.41 0.78
CA PRO A 202 9.65 5.19 1.37
C PRO A 202 8.26 4.53 1.18
N ALA A 203 8.18 3.28 0.77
CA ALA A 203 6.91 2.59 0.52
C ALA A 203 6.02 2.43 1.76
N ALA A 204 6.59 2.26 2.95
CA ALA A 204 5.83 2.30 4.20
C ALA A 204 6.09 3.64 4.90
N ALA A 205 5.04 4.43 5.12
CA ALA A 205 5.13 5.78 5.65
C ALA A 205 5.54 5.84 7.12
N ALA A 206 5.10 4.86 7.92
CA ALA A 206 5.35 4.84 9.35
C ALA A 206 5.25 3.43 9.95
N ARG A 207 5.69 3.31 11.19
CA ARG A 207 5.37 2.23 12.11
C ARG A 207 4.54 2.80 13.26
N LEU A 208 3.30 2.34 13.36
CA LEU A 208 2.38 2.63 14.45
C LEU A 208 2.58 1.62 15.56
N THR A 209 2.59 2.08 16.80
CA THR A 209 2.53 1.22 17.98
C THR A 209 1.22 1.48 18.72
N PHE A 210 0.46 0.43 18.97
CA PHE A 210 -0.73 0.40 19.81
C PHE A 210 -0.42 -0.42 21.05
N ASP A 211 -0.09 0.26 22.15
CA ASP A 211 0.14 -0.36 23.45
C ASP A 211 -1.18 -0.38 24.23
N ALA A 212 -1.91 -1.50 24.13
CA ALA A 212 -3.19 -1.67 24.80
C ALA A 212 -3.02 -1.78 26.32
N ASP A 213 -1.90 -2.35 26.79
CA ASP A 213 -1.59 -2.52 28.21
C ASP A 213 -1.38 -1.18 28.91
N ARG A 214 -0.71 -0.24 28.23
CA ARG A 214 -0.42 1.10 28.75
C ARG A 214 -1.40 2.17 28.26
N SER A 215 -2.31 1.82 27.35
CA SER A 215 -3.23 2.76 26.69
C SER A 215 -2.50 3.91 26.00
N GLN A 216 -1.44 3.59 25.26
CA GLN A 216 -0.59 4.55 24.58
C GLN A 216 -0.48 4.21 23.10
N THR A 217 -0.36 5.24 22.26
CA THR A 217 0.07 5.07 20.88
C THR A 217 1.37 5.79 20.61
N ALA A 218 2.10 5.33 19.60
CA ALA A 218 3.30 5.99 19.11
C ALA A 218 3.39 5.86 17.59
N VAL A 219 3.99 6.86 16.95
CA VAL A 219 4.20 6.91 15.50
C VAL A 219 5.67 7.13 15.22
N GLU A 220 6.31 6.14 14.59
CA GLU A 220 7.67 6.23 14.06
C GLU A 220 7.58 6.45 12.55
N TYR A 221 7.83 7.67 12.08
CA TYR A 221 7.81 7.97 10.65
C TYR A 221 9.03 7.39 9.93
N ASN A 222 8.84 6.89 8.71
CA ASN A 222 9.92 6.52 7.82
C ASN A 222 10.63 7.79 7.32
N PRO A 223 11.95 7.94 7.54
CA PRO A 223 12.68 9.13 7.13
C PRO A 223 12.65 9.34 5.60
N LEU A 224 12.74 8.27 4.81
CA LEU A 224 12.70 8.36 3.34
C LEU A 224 11.33 8.86 2.85
N TRP A 225 10.25 8.45 3.52
CA TRP A 225 8.90 8.92 3.19
C TRP A 225 8.74 10.41 3.54
N LEU A 226 9.29 10.86 4.67
CA LEU A 226 9.30 12.28 5.03
C LEU A 226 10.08 13.12 4.03
N GLU A 227 11.25 12.65 3.59
CA GLU A 227 12.04 13.32 2.56
C GLU A 227 11.26 13.42 1.23
N LEU A 228 10.60 12.33 0.82
CA LEU A 228 9.79 12.30 -0.39
C LEU A 228 8.64 13.32 -0.31
N ARG A 229 7.92 13.35 0.82
CA ARG A 229 6.87 14.34 1.10
C ARG A 229 7.38 15.77 1.05
N GLN A 230 8.57 16.06 1.60
CA GLN A 230 9.14 17.41 1.56
C GLN A 230 9.51 17.84 0.14
N LYS A 231 10.05 16.93 -0.68
CA LYS A 231 10.41 17.19 -2.08
C LYS A 231 9.20 17.50 -2.96
N GLN A 232 8.04 16.90 -2.68
CA GLN A 232 6.80 17.14 -3.40
C GLN A 232 6.11 18.47 -3.04
N GLY A 233 6.63 19.19 -2.02
CA GLY A 233 6.03 20.42 -1.51
C GLY A 233 4.72 20.16 -0.75
N PRO A 234 4.16 21.17 -0.08
CA PRO A 234 2.84 21.01 0.53
C PRO A 234 1.83 20.69 -0.56
N ALA A 235 1.19 19.52 -0.47
CA ALA A 235 -0.04 19.26 -1.20
C ALA A 235 -0.96 20.47 -1.00
N GLN A 236 -1.54 20.99 -2.08
CA GLN A 236 -2.64 21.95 -1.98
C GLN A 236 -3.88 21.22 -1.44
N SER A 237 -3.83 20.83 -0.17
CA SER A 237 -4.97 20.41 0.65
C SER A 237 -4.53 20.52 2.09
N GLY A 238 -5.09 21.53 2.76
CA GLY A 238 -4.71 21.94 4.09
C GLY A 238 -4.94 20.82 5.10
N MET A 239 -3.85 20.34 5.69
CA MET A 239 -3.90 19.77 7.02
C MET A 239 -2.59 20.13 7.72
N GLN A 240 -2.69 21.11 8.61
CA GLN A 240 -1.63 21.44 9.56
C GLN A 240 -1.45 20.26 10.51
N LEU A 241 -0.22 19.77 10.63
CA LEU A 241 0.19 18.90 11.72
C LEU A 241 0.57 19.81 12.89
N THR A 242 -0.17 19.71 13.99
CA THR A 242 0.24 20.27 15.28
C THR A 242 1.46 19.51 15.79
N VAL A 243 2.54 20.25 16.02
CA VAL A 243 3.74 19.83 16.76
C VAL A 243 3.44 19.73 18.25
#